data_AF-A0A0K2YA04-F1
#
_entry.id   AF-A0A0K2YA04-F1
#
_cell.length_a   1.000
_cell.length_b   1.000
_cell.length_c   1.000
_cell.angle_alpha   90.00
_cell.angle_beta   90.00
_cell.angle_gamma   90.00
#
_symmetry.space_group_name_H-M   'P 1'
#
loop_
_entity.id
_entity.type
_entity.pdbx_description
1 polymer ?
#
loop_
_entity_poly.entity_id
_entity_poly.type
_entity_poly.pdbx_seq_one_letter_code
_entity_poly.pdbx_strand_id
1 'polypeptide(L)'
;MAFCAKALLCLCTLAPLSATPLIFKHFNAPTIEQAIHLKRKLSKEIHTCDQLNTLPHYTDTGERKADFCTKEFKRSATLAYDLALGFANTQKPGYAKRALEILDKWAQDLQVVGSKEAKNLINFYMPYMNMAYLFIRSKYPSLAFEHFSHRMLAFSREHKENNIGAWGVLLGVSAALVLNDHALLQQMARRWQEWLLNAIDGQGVMAKEIVRSNTAHYNSGANKGIKGIAYTHFALTPISVAGQLLAENGFDLWHSRAAQKLFKAYDTTAKWVLNPKTFPYYQANLMGIHHDAYFLLLNQYFKSTAGQEVLQQEDFQDDRFRLHFNDTLRTKD
;
A
#
# COMPACT_ATOMS: atom_id res chain seq x y z
N MET A 1 -8.11 -71.47 -9.93
CA MET A 1 -8.42 -70.11 -10.39
C MET A 1 -8.33 -69.18 -9.19
N ALA A 2 -7.18 -68.54 -8.99
CA ALA A 2 -6.94 -67.60 -7.90
C ALA A 2 -6.86 -66.18 -8.50
N PHE A 3 -7.84 -65.34 -8.16
CA PHE A 3 -7.85 -63.92 -8.54
C PHE A 3 -6.86 -63.16 -7.65
N CYS A 4 -5.79 -62.66 -8.26
CA CYS A 4 -4.81 -61.79 -7.62
C CYS A 4 -5.25 -60.33 -7.82
N ALA A 5 -5.85 -59.73 -6.79
CA ALA A 5 -6.25 -58.33 -6.80
C ALA A 5 -5.01 -57.44 -6.61
N LYS A 6 -4.56 -56.77 -7.67
CA LYS A 6 -3.58 -55.68 -7.59
C LYS A 6 -4.27 -54.43 -7.04
N ALA A 7 -4.02 -54.13 -5.77
CA ALA A 7 -4.34 -52.83 -5.19
C ALA A 7 -3.39 -51.78 -5.78
N LEU A 8 -3.94 -50.89 -6.61
CA LEU A 8 -3.24 -49.72 -7.12
C LEU A 8 -3.31 -48.63 -6.03
N LEU A 9 -2.25 -48.49 -5.24
CA LEU A 9 -2.13 -47.38 -4.30
C LEU A 9 -1.92 -46.09 -5.11
N CYS A 10 -2.97 -45.30 -5.25
CA CYS A 10 -2.88 -43.95 -5.78
C CYS A 10 -2.26 -43.07 -4.68
N LEU A 11 -0.94 -42.85 -4.77
CA LEU A 11 -0.23 -41.86 -3.98
C LEU A 11 -0.70 -40.47 -4.43
N CYS A 12 -1.73 -39.94 -3.79
CA CYS A 12 -2.03 -38.51 -3.82
C CYS A 12 -0.86 -37.78 -3.16
N THR A 13 0.05 -37.25 -3.97
CA THR A 13 1.00 -36.25 -3.52
C THR A 13 0.21 -35.00 -3.13
N LEU A 14 -0.08 -34.87 -1.83
CA LEU A 14 -0.46 -33.59 -1.24
C LEU A 14 0.70 -32.64 -1.47
N ALA A 15 0.62 -31.83 -2.54
CA ALA A 15 1.50 -30.68 -2.67
C ALA A 15 1.34 -29.85 -1.39
N PRO A 16 2.43 -29.52 -0.68
CA PRO A 16 2.31 -28.68 0.51
C PRO A 16 1.70 -27.35 0.07
N LEU A 17 0.53 -27.01 0.62
CA LEU A 17 0.02 -25.65 0.58
C LEU A 17 1.15 -24.76 1.14
N SER A 18 1.81 -24.02 0.26
CA SER A 18 2.81 -23.04 0.68
C SER A 18 2.08 -22.03 1.56
N ALA A 19 2.44 -21.98 2.84
CA ALA A 19 1.84 -21.04 3.77
C ALA A 19 2.06 -19.61 3.26
N THR A 20 1.02 -18.77 3.32
CA THR A 20 1.12 -17.36 2.93
C THR A 20 2.24 -16.69 3.73
N PRO A 21 3.23 -16.03 3.08
CA PRO A 21 4.27 -15.29 3.77
C PRO A 21 3.68 -14.23 4.70
N LEU A 22 4.14 -14.19 5.95
CA LEU A 22 3.67 -13.24 6.97
C LEU A 22 4.52 -11.95 6.95
N ILE A 23 4.52 -11.25 5.82
CA ILE A 23 5.42 -10.12 5.50
C ILE A 23 5.32 -8.96 6.49
N PHE A 24 4.12 -8.53 6.86
CA PHE A 24 3.92 -7.42 7.81
C PHE A 24 3.89 -7.91 9.26
N LYS A 25 3.24 -9.04 9.54
CA LYS A 25 3.25 -9.65 10.89
C LYS A 25 4.67 -10.01 11.37
N HIS A 26 5.57 -10.38 10.47
CA HIS A 26 6.95 -10.76 10.77
C HIS A 26 7.94 -9.93 9.94
N PHE A 27 7.70 -8.62 9.86
CA PHE A 27 8.59 -7.72 9.14
C PHE A 27 10.00 -7.76 9.75
N ASN A 28 10.97 -8.23 8.97
CA ASN A 28 12.36 -8.38 9.40
C ASN A 28 13.29 -7.56 8.50
N ALA A 29 13.98 -6.59 9.10
CA ALA A 29 14.89 -5.66 8.48
C ALA A 29 15.96 -5.24 9.50
N PRO A 30 17.01 -6.05 9.71
CA PRO A 30 18.02 -5.84 10.76
C PRO A 30 18.74 -4.48 10.69
N THR A 31 18.83 -3.89 9.51
CA THR A 31 19.54 -2.62 9.25
C THR A 31 18.61 -1.39 9.20
N ILE A 32 17.32 -1.56 9.53
CA ILE A 32 16.32 -0.52 9.30
C ILE A 32 16.59 0.76 10.11
N GLU A 33 17.15 0.65 11.32
CA GLU A 33 17.50 1.82 12.13
C GLU A 33 18.42 2.79 11.39
N GLN A 34 19.46 2.27 10.75
CA GLN A 34 20.43 3.05 9.98
C GLN A 34 19.82 3.47 8.64
N ALA A 35 19.22 2.51 7.92
CA ALA A 35 18.77 2.70 6.55
C ALA A 35 17.72 3.82 6.39
N ILE A 36 16.84 3.99 7.38
CA ILE A 36 15.83 5.05 7.37
C ILE A 36 16.05 6.12 8.45
N HIS A 37 17.27 6.20 9.00
CA HIS A 37 17.72 7.22 9.94
C HIS A 37 16.82 7.40 11.17
N LEU A 38 16.42 6.29 11.82
CA LEU A 38 15.44 6.30 12.91
C LEU A 38 15.87 7.15 14.11
N LYS A 39 17.17 7.21 14.42
CA LYS A 39 17.69 8.05 15.52
C LYS A 39 17.34 9.53 15.33
N ARG A 40 17.48 10.05 14.09
CA ARG A 40 17.11 11.44 13.76
C ARG A 40 15.60 11.64 13.80
N LYS A 41 14.83 10.61 13.47
CA LYS A 41 13.36 10.65 13.45
C LYS A 41 12.75 10.73 14.85
N LEU A 42 13.39 10.13 15.86
CA LEU A 42 12.96 10.22 17.26
C LEU A 42 12.86 11.66 17.77
N SER A 43 13.80 12.52 17.40
CA SER A 43 13.89 13.91 17.87
C SER A 43 13.10 14.91 17.04
N LYS A 44 12.46 14.49 15.95
CA LYS A 44 11.66 15.41 15.12
C LYS A 44 10.44 15.88 15.88
N GLU A 45 10.23 17.19 15.92
CA GLU A 45 9.01 17.78 16.46
C GLU A 45 7.77 17.30 15.72
N ILE A 46 6.63 17.33 16.42
CA ILE A 46 5.33 16.97 15.88
C ILE A 46 4.44 18.18 16.08
N HIS A 47 3.86 18.66 14.98
CA HIS A 47 2.83 19.68 14.99
C HIS A 47 1.55 19.04 14.47
N THR A 48 0.45 19.25 15.17
CA THR A 48 -0.88 18.78 14.84
C THR A 48 -1.76 19.95 14.46
N CYS A 49 -2.89 19.67 13.82
CA CYS A 49 -3.90 20.68 13.52
C CYS A 49 -5.27 20.17 13.93
N ASP A 50 -6.12 21.08 14.38
CA ASP A 50 -7.52 20.82 14.69
C ASP A 50 -8.41 20.64 13.45
N GLN A 51 -7.97 21.21 12.32
CA GLN A 51 -8.66 21.13 11.04
C GLN A 51 -7.71 20.79 9.89
N LEU A 52 -8.18 19.89 9.01
CA LEU A 52 -7.67 19.70 7.66
C LEU A 52 -8.65 20.29 6.65
N ASN A 53 -8.22 21.35 5.96
CA ASN A 53 -9.00 22.03 4.93
C ASN A 53 -8.11 22.44 3.75
N THR A 54 -7.80 21.46 2.91
CA THR A 54 -6.79 21.57 1.86
C THR A 54 -7.41 22.01 0.53
N LEU A 55 -6.72 22.89 -0.20
CA LEU A 55 -7.06 23.24 -1.58
C LEU A 55 -6.73 22.09 -2.56
N PRO A 56 -7.29 22.09 -3.78
CA PRO A 56 -6.90 21.15 -4.83
C PRO A 56 -5.39 21.05 -5.03
N HIS A 57 -4.89 19.81 -5.12
CA HIS A 57 -3.47 19.52 -5.29
C HIS A 57 -2.92 20.01 -6.62
N TYR A 58 -3.71 20.01 -7.69
CA TYR A 58 -3.28 20.52 -8.99
C TYR A 58 -3.87 21.90 -9.29
N THR A 59 -3.07 22.72 -9.95
CA THR A 59 -3.46 23.96 -10.63
C THR A 59 -3.35 23.74 -12.14
N ASP A 60 -3.79 24.71 -12.94
CA ASP A 60 -3.68 24.64 -14.40
C ASP A 60 -2.22 24.51 -14.88
N THR A 61 -1.26 24.96 -14.07
CA THR A 61 0.17 25.00 -14.39
C THR A 61 1.01 23.93 -13.69
N GLY A 62 0.45 23.13 -12.78
CA GLY A 62 1.23 22.10 -12.09
C GLY A 62 0.69 21.71 -10.71
N GLU A 63 1.60 21.35 -9.81
CA GLU A 63 1.27 20.94 -8.45
C GLU A 63 1.33 22.11 -7.46
N ARG A 64 0.29 22.26 -6.66
CA ARG A 64 0.24 23.18 -5.53
C ARG A 64 1.09 22.65 -4.39
N LYS A 65 1.93 23.53 -3.83
CA LYS A 65 2.62 23.28 -2.56
C LYS A 65 1.58 23.07 -1.46
N ALA A 66 1.65 21.94 -0.78
CA ALA A 66 0.78 21.64 0.35
C ALA A 66 0.84 22.74 1.43
N ASP A 67 -0.29 23.06 2.05
CA ASP A 67 -0.35 23.89 3.23
C ASP A 67 0.37 23.23 4.43
N PHE A 68 0.52 23.98 5.52
CA PHE A 68 1.23 23.51 6.71
C PHE A 68 0.60 22.24 7.29
N CYS A 69 -0.71 22.26 7.60
CA CYS A 69 -1.40 21.13 8.22
C CYS A 69 -1.37 19.88 7.34
N THR A 70 -1.52 20.03 6.03
CA THR A 70 -1.36 18.93 5.08
C THR A 70 0.05 18.33 5.15
N LYS A 71 1.10 19.14 5.20
CA LYS A 71 2.48 18.63 5.31
C LYS A 71 2.71 17.90 6.62
N GLU A 72 2.25 18.48 7.72
CA GLU A 72 2.42 17.91 9.05
C GLU A 72 1.69 16.58 9.20
N PHE A 73 0.45 16.46 8.72
CA PHE A 73 -0.28 15.19 8.74
C PHE A 73 0.45 14.09 7.97
N LYS A 74 0.91 14.37 6.74
CA LYS A 74 1.70 13.42 5.93
C LYS A 74 2.99 13.01 6.62
N ARG A 75 3.69 13.98 7.19
CA ARG A 75 4.96 13.76 7.90
C ARG A 75 4.73 12.89 9.13
N SER A 76 3.71 13.19 9.93
CA SER A 76 3.36 12.42 11.13
C SER A 76 2.96 10.99 10.79
N ALA A 77 2.12 10.79 9.77
CA ALA A 77 1.71 9.44 9.35
C ALA A 77 2.92 8.57 8.96
N THR A 78 3.80 9.11 8.10
CA THR A 78 4.99 8.37 7.66
C THR A 78 6.04 8.21 8.77
N LEU A 79 6.19 9.22 9.64
CA LEU A 79 7.09 9.16 10.79
C LEU A 79 6.64 8.12 11.82
N ALA A 80 5.34 8.07 12.14
CA ALA A 80 4.78 7.08 13.05
C ALA A 80 5.00 5.66 12.52
N TYR A 81 4.76 5.43 11.23
CA TYR A 81 5.01 4.15 10.57
C TYR A 81 6.48 3.73 10.66
N ASP A 82 7.39 4.62 10.29
CA ASP A 82 8.83 4.34 10.33
C ASP A 82 9.32 4.00 11.76
N LEU A 83 8.87 4.76 12.76
CA LEU A 83 9.22 4.51 14.16
C LEU A 83 8.62 3.18 14.65
N ALA A 84 7.34 2.92 14.40
CA ALA A 84 6.69 1.68 14.77
C ALA A 84 7.37 0.45 14.12
N LEU A 85 7.81 0.58 12.87
CA LEU A 85 8.57 -0.45 12.18
C LEU A 85 9.95 -0.66 12.82
N GLY A 86 10.61 0.42 13.25
CA GLY A 86 11.81 0.35 14.08
C GLY A 86 11.61 -0.42 15.37
N PHE A 87 10.48 -0.21 16.05
CA PHE A 87 10.11 -0.99 17.22
C PHE A 87 9.87 -2.47 16.88
N ALA A 88 9.15 -2.77 15.81
CA ALA A 88 8.89 -4.15 15.39
C ALA A 88 10.21 -4.95 15.23
N ASN A 89 11.24 -4.32 14.66
CA ASN A 89 12.53 -4.94 14.37
C ASN A 89 13.51 -4.96 15.55
N THR A 90 13.49 -3.95 16.43
CA THR A 90 14.52 -3.78 17.47
C THR A 90 14.01 -3.99 18.89
N GLN A 91 12.69 -3.99 19.06
CA GLN A 91 12.00 -4.00 20.36
C GLN A 91 12.36 -2.83 21.29
N LYS A 92 13.05 -1.78 20.79
CA LYS A 92 13.44 -0.60 21.57
C LYS A 92 12.22 0.25 21.93
N PRO A 93 11.87 0.41 23.22
CA PRO A 93 10.65 1.11 23.65
C PRO A 93 10.50 2.54 23.16
N GLY A 94 11.61 3.27 23.00
CA GLY A 94 11.60 4.67 22.57
C GLY A 94 10.91 4.89 21.22
N TYR A 95 11.05 3.94 20.30
CA TYR A 95 10.39 3.99 18.99
C TYR A 95 8.88 3.82 19.08
N ALA A 96 8.40 2.83 19.83
CA ALA A 96 6.96 2.62 20.01
C ALA A 96 6.31 3.77 20.77
N LYS A 97 6.94 4.24 21.86
CA LYS A 97 6.42 5.38 22.64
C LYS A 97 6.29 6.64 21.79
N ARG A 98 7.30 6.93 20.96
CA ARG A 98 7.26 8.10 20.06
C ARG A 98 6.23 7.92 18.95
N ALA A 99 6.09 6.71 18.38
CA ALA A 99 5.02 6.43 17.42
C ALA A 99 3.65 6.65 18.06
N LEU A 100 3.40 6.08 19.24
CA LEU A 100 2.15 6.24 19.97
C LEU A 100 1.83 7.71 20.25
N GLU A 101 2.82 8.50 20.71
CA GLU A 101 2.63 9.92 20.97
C GLU A 101 2.16 10.70 19.72
N ILE A 102 2.71 10.37 18.54
CA ILE A 102 2.25 10.98 17.27
C ILE A 102 0.78 10.63 17.00
N LEU A 103 0.44 9.35 17.17
CA LEU A 103 -0.89 8.82 16.89
C LEU A 103 -1.93 9.44 17.83
N ASP A 104 -1.65 9.47 19.13
CA ASP A 104 -2.56 10.02 20.14
C ASP A 104 -2.74 11.53 20.02
N LYS A 105 -1.68 12.28 19.68
CA LYS A 105 -1.80 13.73 19.44
C LYS A 105 -2.73 14.03 18.27
N TRP A 106 -2.58 13.33 17.14
CA TRP A 106 -3.50 13.51 16.01
C TRP A 106 -4.93 13.04 16.35
N ALA A 107 -5.07 11.96 17.11
CA ALA A 107 -6.35 11.47 17.58
C ALA A 107 -7.10 12.48 18.47
N GLN A 108 -6.35 13.19 19.33
CA GLN A 108 -6.86 14.21 20.22
C GLN A 108 -7.16 15.52 19.51
N ASP A 109 -6.26 15.99 18.64
CA ASP A 109 -6.32 17.36 18.13
C ASP A 109 -7.23 17.47 16.90
N LEU A 110 -7.15 16.53 15.94
CA LEU A 110 -7.90 16.64 14.70
C LEU A 110 -9.41 16.44 14.92
N GLN A 111 -10.18 17.51 14.74
CA GLN A 111 -11.63 17.52 14.88
C GLN A 111 -12.35 17.61 13.54
N VAL A 112 -11.80 18.35 12.57
CA VAL A 112 -12.52 18.70 11.33
C VAL A 112 -11.74 18.28 10.08
N VAL A 113 -12.40 17.54 9.19
CA VAL A 113 -11.91 17.23 7.84
C VAL A 113 -12.87 17.85 6.82
N GLY A 114 -12.57 19.09 6.43
CA GLY A 114 -13.53 19.97 5.76
C GLY A 114 -13.61 19.80 4.25
N SER A 115 -12.46 19.74 3.56
CA SER A 115 -12.44 19.72 2.09
C SER A 115 -12.40 18.32 1.50
N LYS A 116 -12.77 18.20 0.22
CA LYS A 116 -12.61 16.96 -0.56
C LYS A 116 -11.16 16.48 -0.57
N GLU A 117 -10.18 17.39 -0.65
CA GLU A 117 -8.77 17.00 -0.61
C GLU A 117 -8.28 16.61 0.78
N ALA A 118 -8.83 17.21 1.84
CA ALA A 118 -8.58 16.74 3.20
C ALA A 118 -9.11 15.30 3.40
N LYS A 119 -10.26 14.95 2.81
CA LYS A 119 -10.76 13.56 2.82
C LYS A 119 -9.83 12.61 2.07
N ASN A 120 -9.31 13.01 0.91
CA ASN A 120 -8.28 12.24 0.20
C ASN A 120 -7.01 12.09 1.05
N LEU A 121 -6.63 13.13 1.79
CA LEU A 121 -5.48 13.11 2.67
C LEU A 121 -5.63 12.05 3.78
N ILE A 122 -6.80 11.99 4.43
CA ILE A 122 -7.12 10.90 5.37
C ILE A 122 -7.03 9.54 4.68
N ASN A 123 -7.70 9.39 3.54
CA ASN A 123 -7.74 8.16 2.75
C ASN A 123 -6.34 7.63 2.37
N PHE A 124 -5.40 8.53 2.07
CA PHE A 124 -4.04 8.17 1.68
C PHE A 124 -3.09 7.93 2.86
N TYR A 125 -3.28 8.62 4.00
CA TYR A 125 -2.26 8.62 5.06
C TYR A 125 -2.67 7.90 6.35
N MET A 126 -3.96 7.73 6.62
CA MET A 126 -4.39 6.88 7.74
C MET A 126 -3.93 5.42 7.65
N PRO A 127 -3.77 4.79 6.47
CA PRO A 127 -3.15 3.47 6.38
C PRO A 127 -1.82 3.34 7.12
N TYR A 128 -0.93 4.33 6.99
CA TYR A 128 0.37 4.32 7.67
C TYR A 128 0.20 4.41 9.19
N MET A 129 -0.70 5.27 9.66
CA MET A 129 -0.98 5.41 11.09
C MET A 129 -1.59 4.14 11.68
N ASN A 130 -2.54 3.53 10.97
CA ASN A 130 -3.15 2.26 11.38
C ASN A 130 -2.11 1.14 11.44
N MET A 131 -1.27 1.00 10.41
CA MET A 131 -0.20 0.00 10.41
C MET A 131 0.83 0.27 11.51
N ALA A 132 1.17 1.54 11.77
CA ALA A 132 2.04 1.90 12.89
C ALA A 132 1.46 1.41 14.22
N TYR A 133 0.17 1.63 14.46
CA TYR A 133 -0.52 1.15 15.65
C TYR A 133 -0.52 -0.38 15.73
N LEU A 134 -0.79 -1.09 14.63
CA LEU A 134 -0.76 -2.55 14.59
C LEU A 134 0.59 -3.14 15.05
N PHE A 135 1.71 -2.49 14.74
CA PHE A 135 3.04 -2.96 15.17
C PHE A 135 3.31 -2.76 16.67
N ILE A 136 2.66 -1.79 17.32
CA ILE A 136 2.97 -1.41 18.70
C ILE A 136 1.87 -1.82 19.71
N ARG A 137 0.63 -2.03 19.26
CA ARG A 137 -0.57 -2.16 20.11
C ARG A 137 -0.50 -3.27 21.15
N SER A 138 0.24 -4.35 20.89
CA SER A 138 0.35 -5.47 21.84
C SER A 138 1.04 -5.07 23.15
N LYS A 139 1.89 -4.04 23.12
CA LYS A 139 2.55 -3.47 24.31
C LYS A 139 2.07 -2.06 24.65
N TYR A 140 1.51 -1.35 23.66
CA TYR A 140 1.13 0.06 23.77
C TYR A 140 -0.28 0.30 23.18
N PRO A 141 -1.34 -0.23 23.81
CA PRO A 141 -2.70 -0.02 23.35
C PRO A 141 -3.15 1.44 23.56
N SER A 142 -4.01 1.95 22.68
CA SER A 142 -4.65 3.27 22.82
C SER A 142 -6.08 3.26 22.27
N LEU A 143 -7.04 3.32 23.20
CA LEU A 143 -8.46 3.47 22.88
C LEU A 143 -8.75 4.79 22.14
N ALA A 144 -8.00 5.85 22.46
CA ALA A 144 -8.15 7.14 21.80
C ALA A 144 -7.83 7.01 20.30
N PHE A 145 -6.72 6.32 19.97
CA PHE A 145 -6.37 6.08 18.58
C PHE A 145 -7.33 5.11 17.88
N GLU A 146 -7.80 4.06 18.56
CA GLU A 146 -8.81 3.15 17.99
C GLU A 146 -10.10 3.90 17.63
N HIS A 147 -10.63 4.73 18.52
CA HIS A 147 -11.77 5.60 18.21
C HIS A 147 -11.49 6.58 17.07
N PHE A 148 -10.28 7.14 17.02
CA PHE A 148 -9.88 8.00 15.92
C PHE A 148 -9.86 7.25 14.59
N SER A 149 -9.28 6.04 14.53
CA SER A 149 -9.28 5.18 13.35
C SER A 149 -10.70 4.88 12.88
N HIS A 150 -11.61 4.54 13.81
CA HIS A 150 -13.03 4.35 13.51
C HIS A 150 -13.68 5.62 12.93
N ARG A 151 -13.47 6.80 13.52
CA ARG A 151 -14.00 8.06 12.96
C ARG A 151 -13.48 8.32 11.54
N MET A 152 -12.21 8.02 11.29
CA MET A 152 -11.57 8.29 9.99
C MET A 152 -12.07 7.37 8.87
N LEU A 153 -12.69 6.22 9.19
CA LEU A 153 -13.35 5.36 8.18
C LEU A 153 -14.40 6.10 7.37
N ALA A 154 -15.06 7.11 7.93
CA ALA A 154 -16.04 7.95 7.22
C ALA A 154 -15.47 8.66 5.99
N PHE A 155 -14.14 8.75 5.88
CA PHE A 155 -13.43 9.36 4.76
C PHE A 155 -12.85 8.35 3.78
N SER A 156 -13.05 7.05 4.02
CA SER A 156 -12.69 6.01 3.07
C SER A 156 -13.45 6.19 1.75
N ARG A 157 -12.74 5.96 0.64
CA ARG A 157 -13.24 6.16 -0.72
C ARG A 157 -13.14 4.88 -1.56
N GLU A 158 -13.28 3.73 -0.92
CA GLU A 158 -13.05 2.39 -1.47
C GLU A 158 -13.95 2.04 -2.67
N HIS A 159 -15.07 2.74 -2.85
CA HIS A 159 -15.97 2.58 -4.00
C HIS A 159 -15.42 3.17 -5.32
N LYS A 160 -14.31 3.91 -5.29
CA LYS A 160 -13.71 4.50 -6.51
C LYS A 160 -12.88 3.47 -7.27
N GLU A 161 -13.10 3.34 -8.58
CA GLU A 161 -12.34 2.40 -9.43
C GLU A 161 -11.05 3.04 -9.98
N ASN A 162 -10.36 3.81 -9.15
CA ASN A 162 -9.09 4.45 -9.46
C ASN A 162 -8.21 4.41 -8.19
N ASN A 163 -7.02 5.02 -8.21
CA ASN A 163 -6.06 5.00 -7.10
C ASN A 163 -6.67 5.45 -5.77
N ILE A 164 -7.63 6.37 -5.80
CA ILE A 164 -8.33 6.82 -4.60
C ILE A 164 -9.03 5.64 -3.90
N GLY A 165 -9.66 4.75 -4.66
CA GLY A 165 -10.30 3.58 -4.07
C GLY A 165 -9.32 2.49 -3.70
N ALA A 166 -8.18 2.33 -4.40
CA ALA A 166 -7.13 1.41 -3.98
C ALA A 166 -6.60 1.76 -2.57
N TRP A 167 -6.34 3.05 -2.33
CA TRP A 167 -6.01 3.57 -1.01
C TRP A 167 -7.17 3.44 -0.01
N GLY A 168 -8.41 3.62 -0.45
CA GLY A 168 -9.59 3.41 0.39
C GLY A 168 -9.76 1.97 0.85
N VAL A 169 -9.50 0.99 -0.02
CA VAL A 169 -9.46 -0.43 0.36
C VAL A 169 -8.40 -0.65 1.43
N LEU A 170 -7.19 -0.09 1.28
CA LEU A 170 -6.15 -0.21 2.29
C LEU A 170 -6.52 0.49 3.62
N LEU A 171 -7.18 1.65 3.56
CA LEU A 171 -7.70 2.31 4.76
C LEU A 171 -8.71 1.41 5.48
N GLY A 172 -9.70 0.88 4.75
CA GLY A 172 -10.69 -0.04 5.32
C GLY A 172 -10.07 -1.29 5.93
N VAL A 173 -9.13 -1.96 5.23
CA VAL A 173 -8.42 -3.15 5.75
C VAL A 173 -7.64 -2.80 7.01
N SER A 174 -6.80 -1.77 6.95
CA SER A 174 -5.94 -1.41 8.08
C SER A 174 -6.76 -0.97 9.30
N ALA A 175 -7.88 -0.25 9.12
CA ALA A 175 -8.77 0.13 10.20
C ALA A 175 -9.52 -1.07 10.78
N ALA A 176 -10.02 -1.99 9.95
CA ALA A 176 -10.64 -3.23 10.42
C ALA A 176 -9.71 -4.02 11.34
N LEU A 177 -8.42 -4.10 10.99
CA LEU A 177 -7.40 -4.73 11.83
C LEU A 177 -7.15 -3.98 13.14
N VAL A 178 -7.12 -2.65 13.12
CA VAL A 178 -6.97 -1.82 14.34
C VAL A 178 -8.13 -2.08 15.30
N LEU A 179 -9.35 -2.10 14.77
CA LEU A 179 -10.59 -2.26 15.52
C LEU A 179 -10.93 -3.72 15.86
N ASN A 180 -10.14 -4.68 15.37
CA ASN A 180 -10.47 -6.12 15.41
C ASN A 180 -11.88 -6.42 14.85
N ASP A 181 -12.31 -5.68 13.82
CA ASP A 181 -13.62 -5.84 13.18
C ASP A 181 -13.53 -6.85 12.04
N HIS A 182 -13.84 -8.11 12.36
CA HIS A 182 -13.83 -9.21 11.39
C HIS A 182 -14.87 -9.04 10.26
N ALA A 183 -16.03 -8.43 10.56
CA ALA A 183 -17.08 -8.24 9.56
C ALA A 183 -16.66 -7.20 8.52
N LEU A 184 -16.07 -6.08 8.97
CA LEU A 184 -15.47 -5.09 8.10
C LEU A 184 -14.29 -5.68 7.32
N LEU A 185 -13.44 -6.48 7.94
CA LEU A 185 -12.31 -7.12 7.24
C LEU A 185 -12.80 -8.04 6.11
N GLN A 186 -13.85 -8.84 6.36
CA GLN A 186 -14.48 -9.67 5.34
C GLN A 186 -15.13 -8.84 4.22
N GLN A 187 -15.76 -7.72 4.56
CA GLN A 187 -16.28 -6.77 3.56
C GLN A 187 -15.15 -6.21 2.70
N MET A 188 -14.00 -5.86 3.30
CA MET A 188 -12.86 -5.33 2.57
C MET A 188 -12.18 -6.38 1.70
N ALA A 189 -12.21 -7.67 2.07
CA ALA A 189 -11.78 -8.75 1.19
C ALA A 189 -12.60 -8.83 -0.10
N ARG A 190 -13.92 -8.64 -0.01
CA ARG A 190 -14.80 -8.53 -1.19
C ARG A 190 -14.49 -7.27 -1.99
N ARG A 191 -14.35 -6.13 -1.30
CA ARG A 191 -14.06 -4.85 -1.97
C ARG A 191 -12.72 -4.86 -2.70
N TRP A 192 -11.70 -5.53 -2.16
CA TRP A 192 -10.41 -5.72 -2.81
C TRP A 192 -10.57 -6.44 -4.16
N GLN A 193 -11.35 -7.53 -4.18
CA GLN A 193 -11.62 -8.28 -5.41
C GLN A 193 -12.41 -7.45 -6.42
N GLU A 194 -13.48 -6.78 -5.98
CA GLU A 194 -14.31 -5.91 -6.81
C GLU A 194 -13.49 -4.78 -7.45
N TRP A 195 -12.63 -4.12 -6.65
CA TRP A 195 -11.79 -3.04 -7.14
C TRP A 195 -10.89 -3.54 -8.28
N LEU A 196 -10.20 -4.67 -8.11
CA LEU A 196 -9.34 -5.25 -9.14
C LEU A 196 -10.13 -5.66 -10.39
N LEU A 197 -11.32 -6.23 -10.23
CA LEU A 197 -12.17 -6.66 -11.34
C LEU A 197 -12.66 -5.49 -12.19
N ASN A 198 -12.94 -4.34 -11.57
CA ASN A 198 -13.52 -3.17 -12.23
C ASN A 198 -12.46 -2.16 -12.71
N ALA A 199 -11.40 -1.94 -11.92
CA ALA A 199 -10.41 -0.91 -12.22
C ALA A 199 -9.35 -1.34 -13.24
N ILE A 200 -9.10 -2.65 -13.36
CA ILE A 200 -8.10 -3.22 -14.26
C ILE A 200 -8.85 -3.92 -15.40
N ASP A 201 -8.45 -3.70 -16.65
CA ASP A 201 -9.09 -4.33 -17.81
C ASP A 201 -8.56 -5.76 -18.09
N GLY A 202 -8.81 -6.30 -19.28
CA GLY A 202 -8.35 -7.63 -19.69
C GLY A 202 -6.85 -7.74 -19.96
N GLN A 203 -6.18 -6.60 -20.19
CA GLN A 203 -4.76 -6.47 -20.54
C GLN A 203 -3.91 -5.92 -19.39
N GLY A 204 -4.49 -5.77 -18.20
CA GLY A 204 -3.77 -5.22 -17.05
C GLY A 204 -3.71 -3.69 -17.04
N VAL A 205 -4.49 -3.02 -17.88
CA VAL A 205 -4.48 -1.55 -17.97
C VAL A 205 -5.52 -0.96 -17.03
N MET A 206 -5.11 0.04 -16.24
CA MET A 206 -6.02 0.88 -15.46
C MET A 206 -6.33 2.16 -16.23
N ALA A 207 -7.42 2.15 -17.02
CA ALA A 207 -7.75 3.24 -17.94
C ALA A 207 -7.82 4.62 -17.27
N LYS A 208 -8.29 4.68 -16.01
CA LYS A 208 -8.39 5.93 -15.23
C LYS A 208 -7.03 6.45 -14.74
N GLU A 209 -5.99 5.62 -14.71
CA GLU A 209 -4.64 6.01 -14.31
C GLU A 209 -3.75 6.36 -15.50
N ILE A 210 -3.81 5.60 -16.60
CA ILE A 210 -2.87 5.82 -17.71
C ILE A 210 -3.08 7.17 -18.41
N VAL A 211 -4.24 7.81 -18.25
CA VAL A 211 -4.56 9.12 -18.82
C VAL A 211 -4.06 10.30 -17.98
N ARG A 212 -3.48 10.05 -16.80
CA ARG A 212 -3.27 11.10 -15.80
C ARG A 212 -2.24 12.15 -16.22
N SER A 213 -2.62 13.40 -16.07
CA SER A 213 -1.77 14.56 -16.28
C SER A 213 -1.18 15.08 -14.95
N ASN A 214 -0.26 16.04 -15.05
CA ASN A 214 0.34 16.74 -13.93
C ASN A 214 -0.28 18.14 -13.68
N THR A 215 -1.49 18.39 -14.19
CA THR A 215 -2.21 19.67 -14.02
C THR A 215 -3.66 19.42 -13.61
N ALA A 216 -4.43 20.49 -13.38
CA ALA A 216 -5.86 20.43 -13.08
C ALA A 216 -6.69 19.87 -14.26
N HIS A 217 -6.10 19.75 -15.47
CA HIS A 217 -6.68 19.02 -16.59
C HIS A 217 -6.43 17.52 -16.46
N TYR A 218 -6.85 16.93 -15.34
CA TYR A 218 -6.46 15.61 -14.82
C TYR A 218 -6.27 14.49 -15.86
N ASN A 219 -7.06 14.46 -16.94
CA ASN A 219 -7.08 13.40 -17.95
C ASN A 219 -7.01 13.92 -19.40
N SER A 220 -6.62 15.19 -19.60
CA SER A 220 -6.71 15.89 -20.89
C SER A 220 -5.58 16.92 -21.07
N GLY A 221 -5.55 17.56 -22.24
CA GLY A 221 -4.54 18.57 -22.58
C GLY A 221 -3.21 17.98 -23.04
N ALA A 222 -2.22 18.85 -23.27
CA ALA A 222 -0.91 18.48 -23.80
C ALA A 222 -0.17 17.46 -22.90
N ASN A 223 -0.43 17.49 -21.59
CA ASN A 223 0.21 16.63 -20.61
C ASN A 223 -0.58 15.35 -20.30
N LYS A 224 -1.60 15.00 -21.10
CA LYS A 224 -2.40 13.78 -20.90
C LYS A 224 -1.49 12.55 -20.88
N GLY A 225 -1.53 11.79 -19.79
CA GLY A 225 -0.75 10.57 -19.61
C GLY A 225 0.69 10.75 -19.11
N ILE A 226 1.17 12.00 -18.92
CA ILE A 226 2.54 12.23 -18.42
C ILE A 226 2.79 11.57 -17.05
N LYS A 227 1.76 11.47 -16.20
CA LYS A 227 1.80 10.79 -14.88
C LYS A 227 1.16 9.41 -14.92
N GLY A 228 0.92 8.84 -16.10
CA GLY A 228 0.12 7.64 -16.23
C GLY A 228 0.75 6.40 -15.57
N ILE A 229 2.06 6.22 -15.75
CA ILE A 229 2.81 5.15 -15.07
C ILE A 229 2.91 5.45 -13.55
N ALA A 230 3.26 6.68 -13.17
CA ALA A 230 3.29 7.09 -11.76
C ALA A 230 1.96 6.83 -11.01
N TYR A 231 0.81 7.13 -11.63
CA TYR A 231 -0.50 6.88 -11.03
C TYR A 231 -0.89 5.40 -11.05
N THR A 232 -0.36 4.62 -12.00
CA THR A 232 -0.48 3.16 -12.03
C THR A 232 0.24 2.57 -10.81
N HIS A 233 1.49 2.96 -10.54
CA HIS A 233 2.20 2.59 -9.32
C HIS A 233 1.48 3.05 -8.05
N PHE A 234 0.95 4.28 -8.05
CA PHE A 234 0.20 4.84 -6.92
C PHE A 234 -1.10 4.08 -6.60
N ALA A 235 -1.69 3.38 -7.58
CA ALA A 235 -2.85 2.50 -7.37
C ALA A 235 -2.42 1.08 -6.99
N LEU A 236 -1.40 0.53 -7.64
CA LEU A 236 -0.95 -0.86 -7.41
C LEU A 236 -0.29 -1.04 -6.05
N THR A 237 0.41 -0.02 -5.53
CA THR A 237 1.04 -0.09 -4.21
C THR A 237 0.04 -0.42 -3.09
N PRO A 238 -0.99 0.42 -2.81
CA PRO A 238 -1.89 0.17 -1.69
C PRO A 238 -2.75 -1.08 -1.88
N ILE A 239 -3.18 -1.40 -3.11
CA ILE A 239 -4.00 -2.60 -3.34
C ILE A 239 -3.19 -3.89 -3.12
N SER A 240 -1.89 -3.89 -3.46
CA SER A 240 -1.00 -5.01 -3.18
C SER A 240 -0.80 -5.21 -1.68
N VAL A 241 -0.55 -4.12 -0.96
CA VAL A 241 -0.41 -4.14 0.51
C VAL A 241 -1.71 -4.60 1.19
N ALA A 242 -2.86 -4.12 0.72
CA ALA A 242 -4.16 -4.56 1.24
C ALA A 242 -4.38 -6.07 1.04
N GLY A 243 -4.05 -6.59 -0.16
CA GLY A 243 -4.12 -8.01 -0.45
C GLY A 243 -3.23 -8.85 0.48
N GLN A 244 -2.01 -8.36 0.74
CA GLN A 244 -1.09 -8.99 1.67
C GLN A 244 -1.63 -9.02 3.11
N LEU A 245 -2.13 -7.88 3.61
CA LEU A 245 -2.72 -7.81 4.96
C LEU A 245 -3.93 -8.73 5.10
N LEU A 246 -4.77 -8.84 4.06
CA LEU A 246 -5.90 -9.76 4.05
C LEU A 246 -5.42 -11.23 4.05
N ALA A 247 -4.44 -11.57 3.22
CA ALA A 247 -3.90 -12.92 3.14
C ALA A 247 -3.26 -13.36 4.47
N GLU A 248 -2.50 -12.48 5.13
CA GLU A 248 -1.95 -12.71 6.48
C GLU A 248 -3.03 -12.95 7.55
N ASN A 249 -4.27 -12.57 7.27
CA ASN A 249 -5.43 -12.75 8.15
C ASN A 249 -6.42 -13.80 7.60
N GLY A 250 -5.94 -14.73 6.78
CA GLY A 250 -6.64 -15.97 6.43
C GLY A 250 -7.51 -15.90 5.18
N PHE A 251 -7.48 -14.79 4.43
CA PHE A 251 -8.21 -14.69 3.16
C PHE A 251 -7.38 -15.25 2.00
N ASP A 252 -7.83 -16.33 1.39
CA ASP A 252 -7.22 -16.86 0.17
C ASP A 252 -7.64 -16.03 -1.05
N LEU A 253 -6.86 -14.99 -1.35
CA LEU A 253 -7.15 -14.03 -2.43
C LEU A 253 -6.27 -14.23 -3.66
N TRP A 254 -5.07 -14.78 -3.49
CA TRP A 254 -4.03 -14.81 -4.53
C TRP A 254 -4.35 -15.79 -5.67
N HIS A 255 -5.26 -16.74 -5.45
CA HIS A 255 -5.75 -17.67 -6.48
C HIS A 255 -7.02 -17.19 -7.21
N SER A 256 -7.54 -16.01 -6.85
CA SER A 256 -8.80 -15.49 -7.41
C SER A 256 -8.65 -14.90 -8.82
N ARG A 257 -9.77 -14.74 -9.54
CA ARG A 257 -9.82 -13.98 -10.80
C ARG A 257 -9.36 -12.53 -10.63
N ALA A 258 -9.59 -11.94 -9.46
CA ALA A 258 -9.10 -10.61 -9.14
C ALA A 258 -7.57 -10.58 -9.08
N ALA A 259 -6.93 -11.57 -8.45
CA ALA A 259 -5.48 -11.71 -8.43
C ALA A 259 -4.89 -11.92 -9.84
N GLN A 260 -5.59 -12.63 -10.74
CA GLN A 260 -5.16 -12.73 -12.14
C GLN A 260 -5.14 -11.37 -12.86
N LYS A 261 -6.08 -10.46 -12.57
CA LYS A 261 -6.02 -9.09 -13.08
C LYS A 261 -4.88 -8.29 -12.46
N LEU A 262 -4.65 -8.45 -11.16
CA LEU A 262 -3.51 -7.85 -10.48
C LEU A 262 -2.17 -8.30 -11.09
N PHE A 263 -2.03 -9.60 -11.38
CA PHE A 263 -0.86 -10.13 -12.10
C PHE A 263 -0.67 -9.45 -13.46
N LYS A 264 -1.72 -9.36 -14.27
CA LYS A 264 -1.64 -8.69 -15.58
C LYS A 264 -1.25 -7.23 -15.44
N ALA A 265 -1.79 -6.51 -14.46
CA ALA A 265 -1.43 -5.12 -14.22
C ALA A 265 0.03 -4.97 -13.78
N TYR A 266 0.51 -5.86 -12.90
CA TYR A 266 1.90 -5.93 -12.50
C TYR A 266 2.83 -6.16 -13.70
N ASP A 267 2.55 -7.19 -14.51
CA ASP A 267 3.35 -7.55 -15.68
C ASP A 267 3.35 -6.44 -16.75
N THR A 268 2.19 -5.86 -17.04
CA THR A 268 2.05 -4.72 -17.97
C THR A 268 2.81 -3.50 -17.47
N THR A 269 2.73 -3.19 -16.18
CA THR A 269 3.48 -2.06 -15.59
C THR A 269 4.98 -2.30 -15.65
N ALA A 270 5.45 -3.52 -15.34
CA ALA A 270 6.85 -3.88 -15.45
C ALA A 270 7.39 -3.70 -16.88
N LYS A 271 6.61 -4.09 -17.90
CA LYS A 271 6.96 -3.86 -19.32
C LYS A 271 7.07 -2.37 -19.67
N TRP A 272 6.20 -1.52 -19.11
CA TRP A 272 6.32 -0.07 -19.29
C TRP A 272 7.55 0.51 -18.60
N VAL A 273 7.95 -0.02 -17.45
CA VAL A 273 9.19 0.40 -16.78
C VAL A 273 10.42 0.01 -17.61
N LEU A 274 10.48 -1.23 -18.09
CA LEU A 274 11.60 -1.71 -18.93
C LEU A 274 11.67 -0.99 -20.29
N ASN A 275 10.51 -0.69 -20.87
CA ASN A 275 10.43 -0.01 -22.16
C ASN A 275 9.32 1.06 -22.16
N PRO A 276 9.60 2.27 -21.64
CA PRO A 276 8.60 3.34 -21.52
C PRO A 276 7.95 3.73 -22.85
N LYS A 277 8.61 3.51 -23.99
CA LYS A 277 8.08 3.80 -25.33
C LYS A 277 6.85 2.95 -25.69
N THR A 278 6.62 1.84 -24.98
CA THR A 278 5.44 0.98 -25.17
C THR A 278 4.20 1.49 -24.40
N PHE A 279 4.35 2.53 -23.58
CA PHE A 279 3.25 3.13 -22.86
C PHE A 279 2.27 3.83 -23.83
N PRO A 280 0.94 3.61 -23.73
CA PRO A 280 -0.03 4.13 -24.72
C PRO A 280 -0.05 5.67 -24.88
N TYR A 281 0.40 6.41 -23.86
CA TYR A 281 0.51 7.87 -23.90
C TYR A 281 1.97 8.32 -23.79
N TYR A 282 2.90 7.57 -24.40
CA TYR A 282 4.32 7.85 -24.32
C TYR A 282 4.67 9.29 -24.70
N GLN A 283 5.49 9.90 -23.85
CA GLN A 283 6.08 11.22 -24.02
C GLN A 283 7.52 11.17 -23.50
N ALA A 284 8.40 12.03 -23.99
CA ALA A 284 9.81 12.02 -23.57
C ALA A 284 10.01 12.30 -22.07
N ASN A 285 9.06 12.97 -21.43
CA ASN A 285 9.08 13.40 -20.03
C ASN A 285 8.10 12.62 -19.13
N LEU A 286 7.81 11.35 -19.46
CA LEU A 286 7.01 10.49 -18.59
C LEU A 286 7.56 10.45 -17.15
N MET A 287 6.64 10.49 -16.19
CA MET A 287 6.94 10.40 -14.77
C MET A 287 6.66 8.99 -14.23
N GLY A 288 7.49 8.54 -13.29
CA GLY A 288 7.35 7.24 -12.64
C GLY A 288 7.81 6.07 -13.52
N ILE A 289 8.81 6.28 -14.37
CA ILE A 289 9.43 5.23 -15.21
C ILE A 289 10.45 4.37 -14.43
N HIS A 290 10.35 4.35 -13.10
CA HIS A 290 11.14 3.54 -12.20
C HIS A 290 10.28 2.41 -11.63
N HIS A 291 10.90 1.47 -10.91
CA HIS A 291 10.15 0.44 -10.21
C HIS A 291 9.96 0.76 -8.74
N ASP A 292 8.80 0.34 -8.23
CA ASP A 292 8.38 0.55 -6.85
C ASP A 292 8.54 -0.72 -6.04
N ALA A 293 8.79 -0.58 -4.74
CA ALA A 293 9.08 -1.73 -3.88
C ALA A 293 7.91 -2.73 -3.72
N TYR A 294 6.68 -2.40 -4.15
CA TYR A 294 5.58 -3.39 -4.18
C TYR A 294 5.83 -4.51 -5.22
N PHE A 295 6.74 -4.31 -6.17
CA PHE A 295 7.14 -5.37 -7.11
C PHE A 295 7.72 -6.57 -6.35
N LEU A 296 8.53 -6.32 -5.31
CA LEU A 296 9.09 -7.36 -4.44
C LEU A 296 7.99 -8.20 -3.79
N LEU A 297 6.92 -7.54 -3.33
CA LEU A 297 5.75 -8.19 -2.74
C LEU A 297 5.00 -9.05 -3.76
N LEU A 298 4.68 -8.49 -4.93
CA LEU A 298 3.92 -9.23 -5.95
C LEU A 298 4.71 -10.39 -6.56
N ASN A 299 6.05 -10.29 -6.61
CA ASN A 299 6.92 -11.36 -7.10
C ASN A 299 6.93 -12.61 -6.19
N GLN A 300 6.46 -12.50 -4.94
CA GLN A 300 6.24 -13.66 -4.08
C GLN A 300 5.09 -14.55 -4.58
N TYR A 301 4.12 -13.94 -5.27
CA TYR A 301 2.88 -14.60 -5.69
C TYR A 301 2.83 -14.88 -7.18
N PHE A 302 3.48 -14.05 -7.99
CA PHE A 302 3.38 -14.11 -9.43
C PHE A 302 4.74 -14.33 -10.10
N LYS A 303 4.75 -15.16 -11.15
CA LYS A 303 5.90 -15.34 -12.04
C LYS A 303 5.73 -14.43 -13.26
N SER A 304 6.30 -13.21 -13.20
CA SER A 304 6.42 -12.30 -14.34
C SER A 304 7.89 -12.18 -14.73
N THR A 305 8.22 -12.53 -15.98
CA THR A 305 9.58 -12.32 -16.52
C THR A 305 9.96 -10.85 -16.49
N ALA A 306 9.07 -9.96 -16.93
CA ALA A 306 9.31 -8.52 -16.90
C ALA A 306 9.48 -8.00 -15.46
N GLY A 307 8.66 -8.49 -14.53
CA GLY A 307 8.77 -8.13 -13.11
C GLY A 307 10.11 -8.56 -12.50
N GLN A 308 10.60 -9.75 -12.84
CA GLN A 308 11.91 -10.23 -12.40
C GLN A 308 13.06 -9.41 -12.98
N GLU A 309 13.00 -9.08 -14.27
CA GLU A 309 14.01 -8.25 -14.94
C GLU A 309 14.06 -6.84 -14.34
N VAL A 310 12.90 -6.27 -14.02
CA VAL A 310 12.81 -4.98 -13.31
C VAL A 310 13.51 -5.04 -11.95
N LEU A 311 13.27 -6.09 -11.17
CA LEU A 311 13.86 -6.24 -9.83
C LEU A 311 15.40 -6.36 -9.85
N GLN A 312 15.99 -6.78 -10.96
CA GLN A 312 17.45 -6.83 -11.14
C GLN A 312 18.10 -5.45 -11.33
N GLN A 313 17.31 -4.39 -11.56
CA GLN A 313 17.85 -3.04 -11.75
C GLN A 313 18.25 -2.36 -10.42
N GLU A 314 17.87 -2.93 -9.26
CA GLU A 314 18.15 -2.51 -7.86
C GLU A 314 17.81 -1.03 -7.47
N ASP A 315 17.42 -0.17 -8.41
CA ASP A 315 17.07 1.24 -8.19
C ASP A 315 15.58 1.44 -7.84
N PHE A 316 15.18 1.05 -6.62
CA PHE A 316 13.85 1.36 -6.09
C PHE A 316 13.75 2.85 -5.75
N GLN A 317 12.97 3.62 -6.50
CA GLN A 317 12.80 5.06 -6.24
C GLN A 317 11.60 5.41 -5.35
N ASP A 318 10.59 4.53 -5.24
CA ASP A 318 9.50 4.67 -4.28
C ASP A 318 9.33 3.38 -3.44
N ASP A 319 9.55 3.52 -2.13
CA ASP A 319 9.36 2.45 -1.14
C ASP A 319 8.52 2.95 0.03
N ARG A 320 7.24 3.22 -0.26
CA ARG A 320 6.25 3.73 0.68
C ARG A 320 6.16 2.92 1.97
N PHE A 321 6.29 1.59 1.88
CA PHE A 321 6.06 0.66 2.99
C PHE A 321 7.34 -0.02 3.49
N ARG A 322 8.52 0.45 3.05
CA ARG A 322 9.84 -0.06 3.45
C ARG A 322 10.11 -1.50 3.01
N LEU A 323 9.39 -1.99 2.00
CA LEU A 323 9.42 -3.37 1.53
C LEU A 323 10.81 -3.79 1.04
N HIS A 324 11.61 -2.88 0.49
CA HIS A 324 12.98 -3.18 0.05
C HIS A 324 13.90 -3.59 1.21
N PHE A 325 13.62 -3.10 2.41
CA PHE A 325 14.38 -3.47 3.60
C PHE A 325 13.95 -4.81 4.21
N ASN A 326 12.83 -5.39 3.76
CA ASN A 326 12.32 -6.63 4.33
C ASN A 326 13.05 -7.85 3.73
N ASP A 327 13.84 -8.54 4.55
CA ASP A 327 14.63 -9.70 4.14
C ASP A 327 13.77 -10.87 3.65
N THR A 328 12.49 -10.93 4.04
CA THR A 328 11.55 -11.97 3.58
C THR A 328 11.18 -11.79 2.10
N LEU A 329 11.29 -10.57 1.58
CA LEU A 329 10.93 -10.23 0.21
C LEU A 329 12.10 -10.30 -0.76
N ARG A 330 13.33 -10.39 -0.24
CA ARG A 330 14.52 -10.56 -1.08
C ARG A 330 14.47 -11.93 -1.72
N THR A 331 14.67 -11.97 -3.03
CA THR A 331 14.82 -13.23 -3.76
C THR A 331 15.98 -14.00 -3.15
N LYS A 332 15.71 -15.18 -2.60
CA LYS A 332 16.78 -16.14 -2.29
C LYS A 332 17.29 -16.64 -3.63
N ASP A 333 18.56 -16.38 -3.89
CA ASP A 333 19.29 -16.92 -5.05
C ASP A 333 19.18 -18.45 -5.14
#